data_AF-A0AA43QJJ6-F1
#
_entry.id   AF-A0AA43QJJ6-F1
#
_cell.length_a   1.000
_cell.length_b   1.000
_cell.length_c   1.000
_cell.angle_alpha   90.00
_cell.angle_beta   90.00
_cell.angle_gamma   90.00
#
_symmetry.space_group_name_H-M   'P 1'
#
loop_
_entity.id
_entity.type
_entity.pdbx_description
1 polymer ?
#
loop_
_entity_poly.entity_id
_entity_poly.type
_entity_poly.pdbx_seq_one_letter_code
_entity_poly.pdbx_strand_id
1 'polypeptide(L)'
;MKLLDPTDLLTLDAHSLQERMREGSLTAVGLLTSCLTQIKTHDKRIRAVISVAPRELLLRRAQQLDQEQQDAIATGPGSGLKTTVGSLALRDSQPDKASPIIERLEDMGAIILAKTNLNELCGVKGDGMSNGWSTLGGQTESAYIQFDYEDGDHLGHTVTQKLHNCGRITDKVPTESLRLLHRVGSSLTAPAERAALYTIKPTPGTVDMSQVWPVSPLFDGVGGLTKSVIDLATVTNCLVSTSATEDQRPRDFREFLNKTFAGLRIGFLDHRSWCLPAYFQTPIEEVDKQIVEAIETVISRIRESDDGHVAYPVSLPPLSNFDRNGSMTLVRAISKPCQRDLDQEKYAEADCPAYEIAKGTTRYLRAANVDSVKSVADIVKFNRGWSACELPNGPASQAWLVDGLHNPPSKEEFDRDVAHFRRVGRDEGIDELFKRENLNLLAFSTDSLVFNFASAAGYPIASMPMGLLKCNGRPFGLGIIAQTGREDLMFQCMSAFEDMSPARISAVKGRVLTLGALATKSPSSRPKLMISATKAGLSAPG
;
A
#
# COMPACT_ATOMS: atom_id res chain seq x y z
N MET A 1 -10.32 -10.86 -36.22
CA MET A 1 -10.00 -9.83 -35.20
C MET A 1 -11.14 -9.82 -34.19
N LYS A 2 -10.94 -10.33 -32.96
CA LYS A 2 -11.98 -10.14 -31.91
C LYS A 2 -11.98 -8.65 -31.57
N LEU A 3 -13.10 -7.97 -31.78
CA LEU A 3 -13.32 -6.63 -31.25
C LEU A 3 -13.03 -6.68 -29.74
N LEU A 4 -12.01 -5.94 -29.29
CA LEU A 4 -11.70 -5.81 -27.88
C LEU A 4 -12.92 -5.19 -27.19
N ASP A 5 -13.32 -5.74 -26.04
CA ASP A 5 -14.37 -5.17 -25.20
C ASP A 5 -14.07 -3.68 -24.98
N PRO A 6 -14.99 -2.76 -25.30
CA PRO A 6 -14.76 -1.33 -25.15
C PRO A 6 -14.46 -0.93 -23.69
N THR A 7 -14.75 -1.82 -22.74
CA THR A 7 -14.58 -1.67 -21.29
C THR A 7 -13.69 -2.76 -20.67
N ASP A 8 -12.62 -3.20 -21.34
CA ASP A 8 -11.66 -4.13 -20.70
C ASP A 8 -10.91 -3.47 -19.53
N LEU A 9 -11.57 -3.39 -18.37
CA LEU A 9 -11.06 -2.80 -17.15
C LEU A 9 -9.81 -3.52 -16.64
N LEU A 10 -9.57 -4.77 -17.06
CA LEU A 10 -8.41 -5.56 -16.64
C LEU A 10 -7.10 -5.10 -17.29
N THR A 11 -7.18 -4.36 -18.40
CA THR A 11 -6.00 -3.98 -19.19
C THR A 11 -5.93 -2.49 -19.50
N LEU A 12 -7.06 -1.81 -19.71
CA LEU A 12 -7.09 -0.38 -20.01
C LEU A 12 -6.77 0.47 -18.78
N ASP A 13 -5.90 1.46 -18.91
CA ASP A 13 -5.63 2.44 -17.86
C ASP A 13 -6.67 3.58 -17.86
N ALA A 14 -6.66 4.45 -16.84
CA ALA A 14 -7.66 5.50 -16.70
C ALA A 14 -7.50 6.56 -17.81
N HIS A 15 -6.28 6.83 -18.24
CA HIS A 15 -6.02 7.66 -19.42
C HIS A 15 -6.74 7.11 -20.68
N SER A 16 -6.56 5.83 -21.00
CA SER A 16 -7.23 5.19 -22.15
C SER A 16 -8.76 5.18 -22.03
N LEU A 17 -9.29 5.03 -20.81
CA LEU A 17 -10.73 5.12 -20.55
C LEU A 17 -11.25 6.54 -20.76
N GLN A 18 -10.49 7.57 -20.37
CA GLN A 18 -10.83 8.96 -20.61
C GLN A 18 -10.86 9.30 -22.11
N GLU A 19 -9.91 8.78 -22.89
CA GLU A 19 -9.91 8.95 -24.36
C GLU A 19 -11.18 8.34 -24.97
N ARG A 20 -11.56 7.13 -24.56
CA ARG A 20 -12.79 6.48 -25.01
C ARG A 20 -14.05 7.26 -24.64
N MET A 21 -14.06 7.87 -23.45
CA MET A 21 -15.14 8.76 -23.04
C MET A 21 -15.21 10.02 -23.91
N ARG A 22 -14.07 10.62 -24.25
CA ARG A 22 -14.02 11.78 -25.15
C ARG A 22 -14.48 11.45 -26.56
N GLU A 23 -14.18 10.25 -27.04
CA GLU A 23 -14.64 9.72 -28.34
C GLU A 23 -16.12 9.31 -28.33
N GLY A 24 -16.79 9.32 -27.18
CA GLY A 24 -18.18 8.89 -27.01
C GLY A 24 -18.38 7.37 -27.10
N SER A 25 -17.30 6.57 -27.11
CA SER A 25 -17.37 5.10 -27.14
C SER A 25 -17.58 4.47 -25.75
N LEU A 26 -17.47 5.28 -24.69
CA LEU A 26 -17.70 4.91 -23.30
C LEU A 26 -18.40 6.06 -22.58
N THR A 27 -19.37 5.77 -21.72
CA THR A 27 -20.01 6.76 -20.84
C THR A 27 -19.56 6.56 -19.40
N ALA A 28 -19.64 7.59 -18.56
CA ALA A 28 -19.37 7.51 -17.13
C ALA A 28 -20.32 6.50 -16.46
N VAL A 29 -21.60 6.47 -16.84
CA VAL A 29 -22.56 5.46 -16.35
C VAL A 29 -22.17 4.05 -16.79
N GLY A 30 -21.70 3.87 -18.03
CA GLY A 30 -21.22 2.60 -18.55
C GLY A 30 -20.00 2.11 -17.77
N LEU A 31 -19.01 2.98 -17.58
CA LEU A 31 -17.80 2.71 -16.82
C LEU A 31 -18.11 2.34 -15.37
N LEU A 32 -18.94 3.14 -14.70
CA LEU A 32 -19.39 2.90 -13.34
C LEU A 32 -20.11 1.55 -13.21
N THR A 33 -21.00 1.23 -14.15
CA THR A 33 -21.73 -0.03 -14.16
C THR A 33 -20.79 -1.22 -14.31
N SER A 34 -19.79 -1.11 -15.19
CA SER A 34 -18.74 -2.12 -15.33
C SER A 34 -17.97 -2.28 -14.00
N CYS A 35 -17.55 -1.19 -13.35
CA CYS A 35 -16.87 -1.26 -12.05
C CYS A 35 -17.70 -1.99 -10.98
N LEU A 36 -18.97 -1.60 -10.82
CA LEU A 36 -19.86 -2.20 -9.82
C LEU A 36 -20.14 -3.67 -10.09
N THR A 37 -20.30 -4.06 -11.36
CA THR A 37 -20.47 -5.46 -11.77
C THR A 37 -19.26 -6.30 -11.36
N GLN A 38 -18.09 -5.70 -11.50
CA GLN A 38 -16.81 -6.32 -11.26
C GLN A 38 -16.52 -6.48 -9.75
N ILE A 39 -16.88 -5.49 -8.93
CA ILE A 39 -16.99 -5.63 -7.46
C ILE A 39 -17.89 -6.81 -7.10
N LYS A 40 -19.12 -6.80 -7.59
CA LYS A 40 -20.11 -7.82 -7.24
C LYS A 40 -19.64 -9.24 -7.62
N THR A 41 -18.95 -9.38 -8.74
CA THR A 41 -18.53 -10.67 -9.29
C THR A 41 -17.37 -11.28 -8.50
N HIS A 42 -16.40 -10.46 -8.10
CA HIS A 42 -15.13 -10.99 -7.62
C HIS A 42 -14.83 -10.70 -6.15
N ASP A 43 -15.37 -9.61 -5.59
CA ASP A 43 -14.97 -9.14 -4.26
C ASP A 43 -15.45 -10.07 -3.13
N LYS A 44 -16.46 -10.91 -3.35
CA LYS A 44 -16.86 -11.94 -2.37
C LYS A 44 -15.71 -12.85 -1.96
N ARG A 45 -14.82 -13.18 -2.91
CA ARG A 45 -13.63 -13.99 -2.67
C ARG A 45 -12.46 -13.13 -2.20
N ILE A 46 -12.34 -11.91 -2.72
CA ILE A 46 -11.13 -11.09 -2.60
C ILE A 46 -11.16 -10.20 -1.37
N ARG A 47 -12.33 -9.67 -1.02
CA ARG A 47 -12.55 -8.78 0.12
C ARG A 47 -11.61 -7.59 0.12
N ALA A 48 -11.37 -7.00 -1.04
CA ALA A 48 -10.60 -5.77 -1.19
C ALA A 48 -11.47 -4.53 -0.96
N VAL A 49 -12.80 -4.63 -1.09
CA VAL A 49 -13.72 -3.51 -0.88
C VAL A 49 -14.47 -3.68 0.45
N ILE A 50 -14.28 -2.73 1.38
CA ILE A 50 -14.96 -2.78 2.69
C ILE A 50 -16.35 -2.15 2.65
N SER A 51 -16.55 -1.15 1.79
CA SER A 51 -17.86 -0.55 1.53
C SER A 51 -17.91 0.10 0.16
N VAL A 52 -19.07 0.04 -0.48
CA VAL A 52 -19.37 0.70 -1.75
C VAL A 52 -20.37 1.81 -1.49
N ALA A 53 -20.19 2.97 -2.12
CA ALA A 53 -21.13 4.07 -1.98
C ALA A 53 -22.51 3.67 -2.52
N PRO A 54 -23.62 4.23 -2.00
CA PRO A 54 -24.94 3.93 -2.51
C PRO A 54 -25.04 4.11 -4.03
N ARG A 55 -25.53 3.08 -4.72
CA ARG A 55 -25.55 3.01 -6.20
C ARG A 55 -26.27 4.20 -6.81
N GLU A 56 -27.29 4.70 -6.14
CA GLU A 56 -28.19 5.77 -6.55
C GLU A 56 -27.50 7.14 -6.48
N LEU A 57 -26.52 7.30 -5.58
CA LEU A 57 -25.65 8.48 -5.53
C LEU A 57 -24.61 8.41 -6.65
N LEU A 58 -23.99 7.24 -6.82
CA LEU A 58 -23.00 7.01 -7.87
C LEU A 58 -23.60 7.21 -9.27
N LEU A 59 -24.79 6.65 -9.52
CA LEU A 59 -25.48 6.80 -10.80
C LEU A 59 -25.90 8.24 -11.06
N ARG A 60 -26.42 8.96 -10.05
CA ARG A 60 -26.74 10.39 -10.22
C ARG A 60 -25.51 11.20 -10.61
N ARG A 61 -24.37 10.96 -9.95
CA ARG A 61 -23.11 11.64 -10.28
C ARG A 61 -22.61 11.28 -11.68
N ALA A 62 -22.62 10.00 -12.03
CA ALA A 62 -22.21 9.56 -13.37
C ALA A 62 -23.12 10.12 -14.47
N GLN A 63 -24.44 10.22 -14.21
CA GLN A 63 -25.40 10.83 -15.15
C GLN A 63 -25.17 12.33 -15.34
N GLN A 64 -24.83 13.06 -14.27
CA GLN A 64 -24.42 14.47 -14.38
C GLN A 64 -23.19 14.61 -15.27
N LEU A 65 -22.17 13.77 -15.05
CA LEU A 65 -20.95 13.77 -15.86
C LEU A 65 -21.20 13.38 -17.33
N ASP A 66 -22.21 12.55 -17.61
CA ASP A 66 -22.61 12.20 -18.98
C ASP A 66 -23.44 13.31 -19.67
N GLN A 67 -24.08 14.19 -18.90
CA GLN A 67 -24.93 15.28 -19.41
C GLN A 67 -24.20 16.63 -19.53
N GLU A 68 -23.07 16.80 -18.84
CA GLU A 68 -22.29 18.04 -18.78
C GLU A 68 -20.95 17.87 -19.53
N GLN A 69 -20.69 18.67 -20.57
CA GLN A 69 -19.31 18.97 -20.99
C GLN A 69 -18.81 20.14 -20.11
N GLN A 70 -18.03 19.80 -19.07
CA GLN A 70 -17.35 20.64 -18.05
C GLN A 70 -18.02 20.74 -16.65
N ASP A 71 -17.18 20.49 -15.62
CA ASP A 71 -17.25 20.67 -14.13
C ASP A 71 -18.47 21.40 -13.51
N ALA A 72 -19.00 21.09 -12.32
CA ALA A 72 -18.84 20.09 -11.24
C ALA A 72 -20.10 20.23 -10.30
N ILE A 73 -20.49 19.27 -9.44
CA ILE A 73 -20.22 19.28 -7.97
C ILE A 73 -20.95 18.11 -7.22
N ALA A 74 -20.27 17.51 -6.22
CA ALA A 74 -20.64 17.22 -4.79
C ALA A 74 -19.61 16.19 -4.21
N THR A 75 -19.08 16.28 -2.97
CA THR A 75 -19.81 15.91 -1.74
C THR A 75 -19.15 16.25 -0.39
N GLY A 76 -19.97 16.79 0.54
CA GLY A 76 -19.87 16.62 1.99
C GLY A 76 -20.62 15.36 2.49
N PRO A 77 -21.11 15.25 3.75
CA PRO A 77 -21.66 14.05 4.44
C PRO A 77 -22.69 13.16 3.70
N GLY A 78 -23.16 13.54 2.52
CA GLY A 78 -24.03 12.77 1.64
C GLY A 78 -23.39 11.66 0.80
N SER A 79 -22.09 11.33 0.95
CA SER A 79 -21.44 10.25 0.17
C SER A 79 -21.89 8.84 0.57
N GLY A 80 -22.43 8.67 1.79
CA GLY A 80 -22.87 7.38 2.33
C GLY A 80 -21.74 6.40 2.70
N LEU A 81 -20.47 6.82 2.60
CA LEU A 81 -19.30 6.01 2.94
C LEU A 81 -18.81 6.31 4.37
N LYS A 82 -18.71 5.27 5.20
CA LYS A 82 -18.16 5.34 6.56
C LYS A 82 -16.64 5.22 6.56
N THR A 83 -15.97 5.81 7.56
CA THR A 83 -14.50 5.71 7.71
C THR A 83 -14.14 4.96 8.99
N THR A 84 -13.94 3.65 8.84
CA THR A 84 -13.91 2.71 9.98
C THR A 84 -12.52 2.23 10.37
N VAL A 85 -11.53 2.45 9.51
CA VAL A 85 -10.16 1.91 9.68
C VAL A 85 -10.14 0.39 9.91
N GLY A 86 -11.17 -0.31 9.40
CA GLY A 86 -11.34 -1.77 9.53
C GLY A 86 -11.92 -2.25 10.86
N SER A 87 -12.02 -1.39 11.88
CA SER A 87 -12.42 -1.78 13.24
C SER A 87 -13.93 -1.70 13.47
N LEU A 88 -14.47 -2.68 14.19
CA LEU A 88 -15.88 -2.69 14.60
C LEU A 88 -16.21 -1.52 15.53
N ALA A 89 -15.22 -1.06 16.30
CA ALA A 89 -15.33 0.08 17.21
C ALA A 89 -15.66 1.40 16.48
N LEU A 90 -15.35 1.48 15.18
CA LEU A 90 -15.59 2.63 14.31
C LEU A 90 -16.58 2.32 13.18
N ARG A 91 -17.36 1.24 13.28
CA ARG A 91 -18.29 0.80 12.22
C ARG A 91 -19.34 1.84 11.83
N ASP A 92 -19.61 2.80 12.71
CA ASP A 92 -20.57 3.88 12.55
C ASP A 92 -19.90 5.25 12.37
N SER A 93 -18.58 5.27 12.21
CA SER A 93 -17.79 6.50 12.02
C SER A 93 -18.15 7.22 10.74
N GLN A 94 -18.60 8.45 10.90
CA GLN A 94 -18.96 9.36 9.82
C GLN A 94 -18.46 10.77 10.19
N PRO A 95 -17.26 11.15 9.72
CA PRO A 95 -16.73 12.48 9.96
C PRO A 95 -17.62 13.59 9.37
N ASP A 96 -17.71 14.72 10.07
CA ASP A 96 -18.53 15.86 9.66
C ASP A 96 -18.01 16.56 8.38
N LYS A 97 -16.74 16.33 8.03
CA LYS A 97 -16.07 16.92 6.87
C LYS A 97 -15.30 15.87 6.09
N ALA A 98 -15.22 16.03 4.78
CA ALA A 98 -14.31 15.26 3.94
C ALA A 98 -12.85 15.60 4.29
N SER A 99 -11.92 14.71 3.96
CA SER A 99 -10.50 15.08 4.03
C SER A 99 -10.15 15.97 2.82
N PRO A 100 -9.17 16.88 2.95
CA PRO A 100 -8.73 17.70 1.82
C PRO A 100 -8.27 16.88 0.62
N ILE A 101 -7.83 15.65 0.84
CA ILE A 101 -7.50 14.68 -0.21
C ILE A 101 -8.75 14.31 -1.03
N ILE A 102 -9.86 14.01 -0.36
CA ILE A 102 -11.11 13.67 -1.04
C ILE A 102 -11.67 14.91 -1.75
N GLU A 103 -11.63 16.08 -1.09
CA GLU A 103 -12.04 17.35 -1.70
C GLU A 103 -11.27 17.61 -3.00
N ARG A 104 -9.93 17.53 -2.99
CA ARG A 104 -9.11 17.71 -4.20
C ARG A 104 -9.39 16.70 -5.31
N LEU A 105 -9.67 15.43 -4.95
CA LEU A 105 -10.04 14.42 -5.94
C LEU A 105 -11.39 14.74 -6.60
N GLU A 106 -12.36 15.15 -5.78
CA GLU A 106 -13.68 15.54 -6.25
C GLU A 106 -13.64 16.82 -7.10
N ASP A 107 -12.80 17.79 -6.72
CA ASP A 107 -12.50 19.00 -7.50
C ASP A 107 -11.91 18.68 -8.88
N MET A 108 -11.26 17.52 -9.03
CA MET A 108 -10.75 17.00 -10.31
C MET A 108 -11.76 16.13 -11.06
N GLY A 109 -13.02 16.08 -10.61
CA GLY A 109 -14.09 15.31 -11.26
C GLY A 109 -14.06 13.81 -10.95
N ALA A 110 -13.30 13.35 -9.96
CA ALA A 110 -13.28 11.93 -9.59
C ALA A 110 -14.60 11.49 -8.94
N ILE A 111 -15.00 10.23 -9.18
CA ILE A 111 -16.10 9.57 -8.47
C ILE A 111 -15.51 8.65 -7.39
N ILE A 112 -15.79 8.95 -6.12
CA ILE A 112 -15.39 8.08 -5.00
C ILE A 112 -16.35 6.88 -4.92
N LEU A 113 -15.97 5.78 -5.56
CA LEU A 113 -16.82 4.59 -5.66
C LEU A 113 -16.99 3.83 -4.34
N ALA A 114 -15.90 3.69 -3.59
CA ALA A 114 -15.79 2.72 -2.53
C ALA A 114 -14.67 3.07 -1.54
N LYS A 115 -14.70 2.45 -0.36
CA LYS A 115 -13.55 2.33 0.53
C LYS A 115 -12.99 0.92 0.40
N THR A 116 -11.67 0.80 0.38
CA THR A 116 -10.99 -0.51 0.37
C THR A 116 -10.79 -1.03 1.79
N ASN A 117 -10.66 -2.35 1.91
CA ASN A 117 -10.21 -2.98 3.14
C ASN A 117 -8.72 -2.68 3.38
N LEU A 118 -8.27 -2.90 4.61
CA LEU A 118 -6.91 -2.64 5.06
C LEU A 118 -6.56 -3.57 6.22
N ASN A 119 -5.30 -3.57 6.64
CA ASN A 119 -4.96 -4.02 7.98
C ASN A 119 -5.68 -3.11 8.98
N GLU A 120 -6.43 -3.70 9.90
CA GLU A 120 -7.15 -2.95 10.91
C GLU A 120 -6.24 -1.98 11.68
N LEU A 121 -6.72 -0.75 11.90
CA LEU A 121 -5.95 0.35 12.50
C LEU A 121 -4.60 0.60 11.80
N CYS A 122 -4.56 0.34 10.49
CA CYS A 122 -3.36 0.43 9.65
C CYS A 122 -2.21 -0.49 10.10
N GLY A 123 -2.52 -1.61 10.77
CA GLY A 123 -1.51 -2.57 11.25
C GLY A 123 -0.92 -2.21 12.61
N VAL A 124 -1.32 -1.09 13.22
CA VAL A 124 -0.83 -0.64 14.53
C VAL A 124 -1.83 -1.04 15.61
N LYS A 125 -1.98 -2.35 15.80
CA LYS A 125 -2.90 -2.91 16.80
C LYS A 125 -2.18 -3.89 17.74
N GLY A 126 -1.60 -4.96 17.21
CA GLY A 126 -0.88 -5.94 18.00
C GLY A 126 -0.31 -7.07 17.15
N ASP A 127 0.24 -8.08 17.83
CA ASP A 127 0.92 -9.19 17.20
C ASP A 127 -0.03 -10.29 16.71
N GLY A 128 0.48 -11.09 15.78
CA GLY A 128 -0.23 -12.25 15.25
C GLY A 128 -1.37 -11.88 14.29
N MET A 129 -1.44 -10.65 13.80
CA MET A 129 -2.46 -10.26 12.83
C MET A 129 -2.04 -10.59 11.40
N SER A 130 -2.94 -11.21 10.65
CA SER A 130 -2.73 -11.46 9.22
C SER A 130 -2.75 -10.16 8.42
N ASN A 131 -1.80 -10.00 7.50
CA ASN A 131 -1.80 -8.86 6.57
C ASN A 131 -3.02 -8.89 5.64
N GLY A 132 -3.69 -7.74 5.50
CA GLY A 132 -4.96 -7.58 4.79
C GLY A 132 -6.20 -7.96 5.59
N TRP A 133 -6.08 -8.29 6.88
CA TRP A 133 -7.22 -8.61 7.74
C TRP A 133 -7.75 -7.38 8.49
N SER A 134 -9.08 -7.26 8.54
CA SER A 134 -9.77 -6.41 9.52
C SER A 134 -11.05 -7.06 10.03
N THR A 135 -11.55 -6.63 11.19
CA THR A 135 -12.80 -7.18 11.75
C THR A 135 -13.99 -6.94 10.82
N LEU A 136 -14.07 -5.75 10.21
CA LEU A 136 -15.19 -5.40 9.33
C LEU A 136 -15.05 -5.94 7.90
N GLY A 137 -13.84 -5.94 7.34
CA GLY A 137 -13.61 -6.38 5.96
C GLY A 137 -13.26 -7.87 5.81
N GLY A 138 -12.88 -8.53 6.90
CA GLY A 138 -12.31 -9.87 6.88
C GLY A 138 -10.92 -9.89 6.22
N GLN A 139 -10.51 -11.08 5.75
CA GLN A 139 -9.21 -11.29 5.12
C GLN A 139 -9.24 -10.92 3.64
N THR A 140 -8.48 -9.90 3.24
CA THR A 140 -8.24 -9.61 1.82
C THR A 140 -7.32 -10.66 1.19
N GLU A 141 -7.68 -11.15 0.01
CA GLU A 141 -7.03 -12.25 -0.70
C GLU A 141 -6.37 -11.83 -2.00
N SER A 142 -5.22 -12.42 -2.33
CA SER A 142 -4.52 -12.10 -3.59
C SER A 142 -5.41 -12.25 -4.83
N ALA A 143 -5.25 -11.30 -5.74
CA ALA A 143 -5.67 -11.44 -7.11
C ALA A 143 -4.86 -12.52 -7.84
N TYR A 144 -3.54 -12.50 -7.70
CA TYR A 144 -2.65 -13.34 -8.49
C TYR A 144 -2.59 -14.78 -7.99
N ILE A 145 -2.59 -14.98 -6.67
CA ILE A 145 -2.36 -16.27 -6.03
C ILE A 145 -3.66 -16.75 -5.39
N GLN A 146 -3.89 -18.06 -5.39
CA GLN A 146 -4.97 -18.67 -4.61
C GLN A 146 -4.35 -19.33 -3.39
N PHE A 147 -4.90 -19.03 -2.21
CA PHE A 147 -4.50 -19.67 -0.98
C PHE A 147 -5.25 -20.98 -0.85
N ASP A 148 -4.52 -22.07 -0.65
CA ASP A 148 -5.07 -23.28 -0.07
C ASP A 148 -4.87 -23.19 1.45
N TYR A 149 -5.97 -23.15 2.18
CA TYR A 149 -5.95 -22.98 3.63
C TYR A 149 -5.65 -24.31 4.37
N GLU A 150 -5.68 -25.45 3.66
CA GLU A 150 -5.55 -26.78 4.24
C GLU A 150 -4.09 -27.25 4.42
N ASP A 151 -3.13 -26.67 3.68
CA ASP A 151 -1.74 -27.17 3.60
C ASP A 151 -0.76 -26.56 4.62
N GLY A 152 -1.19 -25.62 5.47
CA GLY A 152 -0.35 -25.05 6.53
C GLY A 152 0.85 -24.19 6.08
N ASP A 153 1.21 -24.18 4.79
CA ASP A 153 2.29 -23.36 4.23
C ASP A 153 1.78 -21.95 3.87
N HIS A 154 1.51 -21.16 4.90
CA HIS A 154 0.87 -19.85 4.72
C HIS A 154 1.83 -18.73 4.27
N LEU A 155 3.15 -18.96 4.13
CA LEU A 155 4.07 -17.96 4.67
C LEU A 155 5.41 -17.64 3.98
N GLY A 156 5.83 -18.37 2.94
CA GLY A 156 7.18 -18.15 2.43
C GLY A 156 7.35 -16.90 1.56
N HIS A 157 6.46 -16.69 0.60
CA HIS A 157 6.52 -15.53 -0.30
C HIS A 157 5.16 -14.89 -0.53
N THR A 158 4.10 -15.57 -0.12
CA THR A 158 2.69 -15.28 -0.42
C THR A 158 2.07 -14.26 0.54
N VAL A 159 2.61 -14.17 1.76
CA VAL A 159 2.25 -13.30 2.87
C VAL A 159 3.57 -12.88 3.52
N THR A 160 3.88 -11.58 3.62
CA THR A 160 4.93 -11.13 4.54
C THR A 160 4.43 -11.41 5.96
N GLN A 161 4.96 -12.45 6.61
CA GLN A 161 4.44 -13.00 7.88
C GLN A 161 4.35 -11.96 9.01
N LYS A 162 5.27 -10.98 9.04
CA LYS A 162 5.45 -10.11 10.20
C LYS A 162 5.72 -8.64 9.89
N LEU A 163 5.64 -8.22 8.62
CA LEU A 163 5.50 -6.80 8.34
C LEU A 163 4.06 -6.40 8.60
N HIS A 164 3.72 -6.19 9.87
CA HIS A 164 2.54 -5.43 10.26
C HIS A 164 2.71 -4.05 9.62
N ASN A 165 2.00 -3.82 8.52
CA ASN A 165 1.81 -2.55 7.77
C ASN A 165 1.56 -2.81 6.28
N CYS A 166 1.67 -4.03 5.74
CA CYS A 166 1.38 -4.27 4.32
C CYS A 166 -0.11 -4.57 4.09
N GLY A 167 -0.93 -3.52 3.94
CA GLY A 167 -2.27 -3.66 3.36
C GLY A 167 -2.18 -4.37 2.00
N ARG A 168 -3.14 -5.23 1.66
CA ARG A 168 -3.21 -5.86 0.32
C ARG A 168 -4.19 -5.07 -0.52
N ILE A 169 -3.77 -4.64 -1.70
CA ILE A 169 -4.67 -4.20 -2.77
C ILE A 169 -4.55 -5.24 -3.88
N THR A 170 -5.66 -5.56 -4.53
CA THR A 170 -5.76 -6.76 -5.36
C THR A 170 -6.58 -6.50 -6.62
N ASP A 171 -5.92 -6.64 -7.76
CA ASP A 171 -6.38 -6.49 -9.15
C ASP A 171 -7.36 -7.57 -9.64
N LYS A 172 -8.22 -8.09 -8.77
CA LYS A 172 -9.29 -9.00 -9.22
C LYS A 172 -10.66 -8.51 -8.87
N VAL A 173 -10.79 -7.37 -8.22
CA VAL A 173 -11.99 -6.59 -8.40
C VAL A 173 -11.70 -5.66 -9.55
N PRO A 174 -12.38 -5.75 -10.71
CA PRO A 174 -12.23 -4.75 -11.75
C PRO A 174 -12.98 -3.46 -11.37
N THR A 175 -12.60 -2.91 -10.23
CA THR A 175 -12.61 -1.50 -9.84
C THR A 175 -11.46 -0.74 -10.50
N GLU A 176 -10.95 -1.26 -11.60
CA GLU A 176 -9.64 -0.91 -12.15
C GLU A 176 -9.65 0.36 -13.02
N SER A 177 -10.80 1.05 -13.11
CA SER A 177 -10.96 2.45 -13.52
C SER A 177 -10.75 3.42 -12.36
N LEU A 178 -10.71 2.93 -11.12
CA LEU A 178 -10.53 3.75 -9.94
C LEU A 178 -9.06 3.97 -9.68
N ARG A 179 -8.72 5.25 -9.53
CA ARG A 179 -7.54 5.66 -8.78
C ARG A 179 -7.77 5.23 -7.34
N LEU A 180 -7.08 4.19 -6.90
CA LEU A 180 -7.08 3.82 -5.50
C LEU A 180 -6.05 4.69 -4.79
N LEU A 181 -6.53 5.57 -3.92
CA LEU A 181 -5.68 6.23 -2.94
C LEU A 181 -5.51 5.31 -1.74
N HIS A 182 -4.25 5.08 -1.37
CA HIS A 182 -3.92 4.29 -0.20
C HIS A 182 -2.89 5.05 0.66
N ARG A 183 -2.67 4.59 1.89
CA ARG A 183 -1.95 5.33 2.93
C ARG A 183 -0.76 4.55 3.49
N VAL A 184 0.29 5.30 3.85
CA VAL A 184 1.47 5.05 4.72
C VAL A 184 2.69 4.38 4.08
N GLY A 185 3.88 4.96 4.31
CA GLY A 185 5.23 4.39 4.13
C GLY A 185 5.37 3.09 3.34
N SER A 186 5.76 2.02 4.02
CA SER A 186 5.85 0.65 3.47
C SER A 186 4.52 0.07 3.00
N SER A 187 3.43 0.57 3.57
CA SER A 187 2.05 0.18 3.31
C SER A 187 1.51 0.63 1.95
N LEU A 188 2.31 1.33 1.13
CA LEU A 188 2.01 1.66 -0.26
C LEU A 188 2.76 0.74 -1.23
N THR A 189 4.08 0.66 -1.06
CA THR A 189 4.98 -0.11 -1.93
C THR A 189 4.69 -1.60 -1.89
N ALA A 190 4.45 -2.17 -0.70
CA ALA A 190 4.14 -3.60 -0.58
C ALA A 190 2.81 -3.99 -1.25
N PRO A 191 1.66 -3.34 -1.01
CA PRO A 191 0.44 -3.64 -1.77
C PRO A 191 0.62 -3.44 -3.27
N ALA A 192 1.29 -2.36 -3.69
CA ALA A 192 1.52 -2.07 -5.10
C ALA A 192 2.23 -3.23 -5.79
N GLU A 193 3.33 -3.68 -5.19
CA GLU A 193 4.06 -4.85 -5.65
C GLU A 193 3.15 -6.08 -5.71
N ARG A 194 2.46 -6.43 -4.62
CA ARG A 194 1.61 -7.65 -4.58
C ARG A 194 0.41 -7.58 -5.51
N ALA A 195 0.09 -6.40 -6.01
CA ALA A 195 -0.95 -6.11 -7.00
C ALA A 195 -0.39 -5.96 -8.43
N ALA A 196 0.93 -5.93 -8.64
CA ALA A 196 1.53 -5.55 -9.91
C ALA A 196 1.13 -4.13 -10.39
N LEU A 197 1.14 -3.15 -9.49
CA LEU A 197 0.80 -1.75 -9.74
C LEU A 197 2.00 -0.82 -9.56
N TYR A 198 1.92 0.34 -10.19
CA TYR A 198 2.81 1.46 -9.93
C TYR A 198 2.33 2.22 -8.68
N THR A 199 3.27 2.75 -7.91
CA THR A 199 2.95 3.63 -6.78
C THR A 199 4.03 4.67 -6.55
N ILE A 200 3.63 5.77 -5.93
CA ILE A 200 4.53 6.74 -5.33
C ILE A 200 3.95 7.22 -4.01
N LYS A 201 4.79 7.23 -2.98
CA LYS A 201 4.61 8.03 -1.78
C LYS A 201 5.42 9.31 -1.97
N PRO A 202 4.77 10.47 -2.14
CA PRO A 202 5.47 11.74 -2.28
C PRO A 202 6.32 12.08 -1.05
N THR A 203 7.06 13.16 -1.18
CA THR A 203 7.85 13.78 -0.11
C THR A 203 6.95 14.02 1.10
N PRO A 204 7.34 13.53 2.29
CA PRO A 204 6.58 13.79 3.52
C PRO A 204 6.34 15.28 3.74
N GLY A 205 5.12 15.62 4.16
CA GLY A 205 4.68 17.00 4.36
C GLY A 205 4.09 17.70 3.13
N THR A 206 4.18 17.10 1.94
CA THR A 206 3.58 17.69 0.73
C THR A 206 2.09 17.37 0.56
N VAL A 207 1.60 16.32 1.21
CA VAL A 207 0.18 15.91 1.19
C VAL A 207 -0.48 16.32 2.52
N ASP A 208 -1.69 16.89 2.44
CA ASP A 208 -2.47 17.25 3.62
C ASP A 208 -3.08 16.00 4.26
N MET A 209 -2.56 15.62 5.43
CA MET A 209 -2.96 14.42 6.15
C MET A 209 -4.09 14.68 7.16
N SER A 210 -4.73 15.85 7.15
CA SER A 210 -5.88 16.11 8.01
C SER A 210 -7.05 15.19 7.67
N GLN A 211 -7.82 14.79 8.69
CA GLN A 211 -8.91 13.80 8.59
C GLN A 211 -8.49 12.41 8.08
N VAL A 212 -7.20 12.10 8.11
CA VAL A 212 -6.67 10.75 7.89
C VAL A 212 -6.30 10.16 9.25
N TRP A 213 -6.65 8.89 9.50
CA TRP A 213 -6.21 8.17 10.71
C TRP A 213 -4.70 8.33 10.83
N PRO A 214 -4.09 8.74 11.96
CA PRO A 214 -2.64 8.91 12.04
C PRO A 214 -1.94 7.67 12.61
N VAL A 215 -0.71 7.43 12.18
CA VAL A 215 0.17 6.35 12.67
C VAL A 215 1.48 6.98 13.14
N SER A 216 2.12 7.79 12.31
CA SER A 216 3.29 8.56 12.72
C SER A 216 3.46 9.82 11.88
N PRO A 217 3.58 11.02 12.50
CA PRO A 217 3.86 12.25 11.76
C PRO A 217 5.23 12.23 11.06
N LEU A 218 6.10 11.27 11.39
CA LEU A 218 7.44 11.18 10.82
C LEU A 218 7.46 10.70 9.36
N PHE A 219 6.49 9.87 8.97
CA PHE A 219 6.52 9.19 7.67
C PHE A 219 5.14 8.89 7.07
N ASP A 220 4.06 9.28 7.74
CA ASP A 220 2.72 9.21 7.18
C ASP A 220 2.63 10.00 5.87
N GLY A 221 1.93 9.41 4.91
CA GLY A 221 1.69 10.01 3.60
C GLY A 221 0.60 9.23 2.86
N VAL A 222 -0.01 9.87 1.87
CA VAL A 222 -0.94 9.24 0.93
C VAL A 222 -0.32 9.26 -0.46
N GLY A 223 -0.52 8.17 -1.20
CA GLY A 223 0.01 7.96 -2.53
C GLY A 223 -1.02 7.31 -3.45
N GLY A 224 -0.73 7.32 -4.75
CA GLY A 224 -1.56 6.66 -5.75
C GLY A 224 -1.13 5.21 -6.00
N LEU A 225 -2.09 4.36 -6.34
CA LEU A 225 -1.87 3.03 -6.89
C LEU A 225 -2.55 2.94 -8.24
N THR A 226 -1.76 2.75 -9.31
CA THR A 226 -2.26 2.83 -10.69
C THR A 226 -1.62 1.78 -11.59
N LYS A 227 -2.25 1.55 -12.74
CA LYS A 227 -1.78 0.58 -13.75
C LYS A 227 -0.73 1.16 -14.69
N SER A 228 -0.66 2.48 -14.80
CA SER A 228 0.30 3.20 -15.62
C SER A 228 0.88 4.40 -14.90
N VAL A 229 2.05 4.84 -15.37
CA VAL A 229 2.78 5.98 -14.78
C VAL A 229 2.06 7.30 -15.04
N ILE A 230 1.37 7.45 -16.18
CA ILE A 230 0.56 8.65 -16.50
C ILE A 230 -0.59 8.85 -15.51
N ASP A 231 -1.27 7.77 -15.14
CA ASP A 231 -2.32 7.83 -14.13
C ASP A 231 -1.74 8.17 -12.75
N LEU A 232 -0.56 7.63 -12.43
CA LEU A 232 0.13 7.89 -11.16
C LEU A 232 0.50 9.37 -11.04
N ALA A 233 1.05 9.95 -12.10
CA ALA A 233 1.41 11.37 -12.17
C ALA A 233 0.17 12.25 -11.99
N THR A 234 -0.93 11.91 -12.65
CA THR A 234 -2.18 12.67 -12.55
C THR A 234 -2.78 12.63 -11.14
N VAL A 235 -2.74 11.47 -10.47
CA VAL A 235 -3.14 11.35 -9.06
C VAL A 235 -2.21 12.16 -8.17
N THR A 236 -0.90 12.10 -8.41
CA THR A 236 0.07 12.76 -7.54
C THR A 236 -0.03 14.28 -7.60
N ASN A 237 -0.31 14.84 -8.79
CA ASN A 237 -0.65 16.26 -8.95
C ASN A 237 -1.85 16.70 -8.10
N CYS A 238 -2.83 15.81 -7.91
CA CYS A 238 -3.99 16.06 -7.05
C CYS A 238 -3.62 16.09 -5.56
N LEU A 239 -2.77 15.15 -5.16
CA LEU A 239 -2.43 14.93 -3.76
C LEU A 239 -1.48 15.99 -3.20
N VAL A 240 -0.48 16.36 -3.98
CA VAL A 240 0.60 17.25 -3.55
C VAL A 240 0.10 18.69 -3.52
N SER A 241 0.15 19.30 -2.33
CA SER A 241 -0.12 20.73 -2.15
C SER A 241 1.04 21.54 -2.72
N THR A 242 0.72 22.51 -3.58
CA THR A 242 1.69 23.43 -4.19
C THR A 242 2.25 24.46 -3.21
N SER A 243 1.75 24.49 -1.98
CA SER A 243 2.09 25.50 -0.96
C SER A 243 3.31 25.15 -0.10
N ALA A 244 3.92 23.97 -0.27
CA ALA A 244 4.97 23.46 0.63
C ALA A 244 6.41 23.75 0.17
N THR A 245 6.62 24.38 -0.99
CA THR A 245 7.96 24.72 -1.50
C THR A 245 8.01 26.18 -1.94
N GLU A 246 9.13 26.87 -1.69
CA GLU A 246 9.37 28.28 -2.11
C GLU A 246 9.19 28.52 -3.62
N ASP A 247 9.24 27.44 -4.42
CA ASP A 247 9.01 27.48 -5.86
C ASP A 247 7.50 27.42 -6.17
N GLN A 248 6.90 28.59 -6.40
CA GLN A 248 5.44 28.82 -6.54
C GLN A 248 4.80 28.23 -7.81
N ARG A 249 5.50 27.36 -8.57
CA ARG A 249 4.89 26.67 -9.72
C ARG A 249 4.28 25.35 -9.29
N PRO A 250 2.98 25.11 -9.57
CA PRO A 250 2.43 23.77 -9.57
C PRO A 250 3.28 22.89 -10.48
N ARG A 251 3.96 21.88 -9.93
CA ARG A 251 4.66 20.90 -10.75
C ARG A 251 3.63 19.96 -11.34
N ASP A 252 3.50 19.95 -12.65
CA ASP A 252 2.76 18.90 -13.34
C ASP A 252 3.70 17.72 -13.59
N PHE A 253 3.55 16.66 -12.78
CA PHE A 253 4.41 15.49 -12.90
C PHE A 253 4.31 14.76 -14.26
N ARG A 254 3.28 15.05 -15.06
CA ARG A 254 3.11 14.50 -16.41
C ARG A 254 4.17 15.04 -17.38
N GLU A 255 4.73 16.22 -17.12
CA GLU A 255 5.79 16.82 -17.94
C GLU A 255 7.09 16.01 -17.91
N PHE A 256 7.29 15.19 -16.89
CA PHE A 256 8.49 14.36 -16.72
C PHE A 256 8.35 12.96 -17.33
N LEU A 257 7.23 12.63 -17.97
CA LEU A 257 6.97 11.32 -18.59
C LEU A 257 7.59 11.24 -20.01
N ASN A 258 8.88 11.51 -20.09
CA ASN A 258 9.63 11.66 -21.34
C ASN A 258 10.30 10.36 -21.83
N LYS A 259 10.10 9.25 -21.11
CA LYS A 259 10.58 7.91 -21.48
C LYS A 259 12.09 7.80 -21.72
N THR A 260 12.90 8.63 -21.08
CA THR A 260 14.37 8.58 -21.19
C THR A 260 15.06 8.46 -19.83
N PHE A 261 16.19 7.74 -19.82
CA PHE A 261 17.10 7.69 -18.67
C PHE A 261 18.08 8.89 -18.63
N ALA A 262 17.97 9.85 -19.55
CA ALA A 262 18.91 10.96 -19.69
C ALA A 262 19.06 11.75 -18.40
N GLY A 263 20.32 11.86 -17.94
CA GLY A 263 20.66 12.55 -16.70
C GLY A 263 20.32 11.79 -15.42
N LEU A 264 19.73 10.59 -15.51
CA LEU A 264 19.52 9.71 -14.36
C LEU A 264 20.82 8.95 -14.04
N ARG A 265 21.19 8.96 -12.76
CA ARG A 265 22.36 8.28 -12.19
C ARG A 265 21.86 7.38 -11.08
N ILE A 266 21.66 6.11 -11.42
CA ILE A 266 20.89 5.16 -10.62
C ILE A 266 21.84 4.16 -9.95
N GLY A 267 21.87 4.15 -8.62
CA GLY A 267 22.53 3.11 -7.86
C GLY A 267 21.59 1.94 -7.60
N PHE A 268 22.01 0.71 -7.81
CA PHE A 268 21.23 -0.48 -7.48
C PHE A 268 21.79 -1.19 -6.25
N LEU A 269 20.95 -1.41 -5.24
CA LEU A 269 21.30 -2.28 -4.12
C LEU A 269 21.31 -3.74 -4.57
N ASP A 270 22.24 -4.51 -4.01
CA ASP A 270 22.21 -5.97 -4.13
C ASP A 270 21.04 -6.54 -3.30
N HIS A 271 20.12 -7.23 -3.99
CA HIS A 271 18.97 -7.90 -3.36
C HIS A 271 19.40 -8.86 -2.25
N ARG A 272 20.49 -9.61 -2.42
CA ARG A 272 20.92 -10.60 -1.43
C ARG A 272 21.38 -9.97 -0.12
N SER A 273 21.86 -8.74 -0.19
CA SER A 273 22.31 -7.96 0.96
C SER A 273 21.15 -7.27 1.69
N TRP A 274 20.02 -7.07 1.01
CA TRP A 274 18.90 -6.26 1.49
C TRP A 274 17.55 -6.98 1.48
N CYS A 275 17.50 -8.27 1.16
CA CYS A 275 16.29 -9.06 1.18
C CYS A 275 15.70 -9.13 2.59
N LEU A 276 14.41 -9.46 2.68
CA LEU A 276 13.75 -9.60 3.96
C LEU A 276 14.42 -10.72 4.81
N PRO A 277 14.82 -10.41 6.06
CA PRO A 277 15.37 -11.42 6.96
C PRO A 277 14.45 -12.62 7.17
N ALA A 278 15.03 -13.79 7.47
CA ALA A 278 14.30 -15.05 7.65
C ALA A 278 13.16 -15.01 8.69
N TYR A 279 13.22 -14.07 9.65
CA TYR A 279 12.15 -13.90 10.64
C TYR A 279 10.92 -13.16 10.10
N PHE A 280 11.05 -12.43 8.98
CA PHE A 280 9.94 -11.76 8.30
C PHE A 280 9.32 -12.60 7.19
N GLN A 281 10.12 -13.50 6.60
CA GLN A 281 9.78 -14.23 5.41
C GLN A 281 10.60 -15.51 5.31
N THR A 282 9.99 -16.64 4.92
CA THR A 282 10.76 -17.87 4.64
C THR A 282 11.66 -17.66 3.42
N PRO A 283 12.99 -17.82 3.54
CA PRO A 283 13.88 -17.72 2.39
C PRO A 283 13.56 -18.78 1.34
N ILE A 284 13.52 -18.40 0.06
CA ILE A 284 13.42 -19.34 -1.07
C ILE A 284 14.46 -18.90 -2.10
N GLU A 285 15.50 -19.70 -2.25
CA GLU A 285 16.67 -19.37 -3.08
C GLU A 285 16.30 -19.12 -4.54
N GLU A 286 15.35 -19.89 -5.09
CA GLU A 286 14.88 -19.71 -6.47
C GLU A 286 14.19 -18.37 -6.68
N VAL A 287 13.51 -17.84 -5.66
CA VAL A 287 12.89 -16.51 -5.73
C VAL A 287 13.97 -15.43 -5.70
N ASP A 288 14.92 -15.53 -4.78
CA ASP A 288 16.01 -14.56 -4.69
C ASP A 288 16.83 -14.54 -5.98
N LYS A 289 17.11 -15.71 -6.56
CA LYS A 289 17.76 -15.84 -7.86
C LYS A 289 16.94 -15.17 -8.98
N GLN A 290 15.63 -15.42 -9.04
CA GLN A 290 14.77 -14.81 -10.04
C GLN A 290 14.74 -13.27 -9.93
N ILE A 291 14.69 -12.73 -8.71
CA ILE A 291 14.70 -11.29 -8.47
C ILE A 291 16.03 -10.68 -8.93
N VAL A 292 17.17 -11.29 -8.57
CA VAL A 292 18.50 -10.85 -9.01
C VAL A 292 18.61 -10.85 -10.54
N GLU A 293 18.24 -11.95 -11.20
CA GLU A 293 18.26 -12.05 -12.68
C GLU A 293 17.42 -10.94 -13.34
N ALA A 294 16.26 -10.63 -12.76
CA ALA A 294 15.38 -9.59 -13.28
C ALA A 294 15.97 -8.18 -13.06
N ILE A 295 16.60 -7.91 -11.92
CA ILE A 295 17.30 -6.64 -11.65
C ILE A 295 18.49 -6.47 -12.61
N GLU A 296 19.28 -7.51 -12.82
CA GLU A 296 20.41 -7.50 -13.75
C GLU A 296 19.96 -7.27 -15.19
N THR A 297 18.79 -7.81 -15.58
CA THR A 297 18.17 -7.53 -16.88
C THR A 297 17.80 -6.05 -17.03
N VAL A 298 17.22 -5.43 -16.00
CA VAL A 298 16.90 -4.00 -15.97
C VAL A 298 18.17 -3.16 -16.08
N ILE A 299 19.21 -3.48 -15.29
CA ILE A 299 20.51 -2.81 -15.34
C ILE A 299 21.12 -2.88 -16.73
N SER A 300 21.05 -4.05 -17.37
CA SER A 300 21.62 -4.25 -18.71
C SER A 300 20.92 -3.37 -19.74
N ARG A 301 19.57 -3.32 -19.70
CA ARG A 301 18.78 -2.44 -20.59
C ARG A 301 19.05 -0.96 -20.38
N ILE A 302 19.25 -0.51 -19.13
CA ILE A 302 19.60 0.89 -18.86
C ILE A 302 20.99 1.20 -19.40
N ARG A 303 21.96 0.29 -19.27
CA ARG A 303 23.32 0.45 -19.82
C ARG A 303 23.37 0.43 -21.35
N GLU A 304 22.43 -0.30 -21.97
CA GLU A 304 22.24 -0.31 -23.42
C GLU A 304 21.55 0.95 -23.94
N SER A 305 20.85 1.70 -23.08
CA SER A 305 20.35 3.03 -23.44
C SER A 305 21.50 4.03 -23.49
N ASP A 306 21.53 4.87 -24.53
CA ASP A 306 22.59 5.87 -24.74
C ASP A 306 22.66 6.93 -23.60
N ASP A 307 21.64 6.96 -22.76
CA ASP A 307 21.32 8.05 -21.84
C ASP A 307 21.45 7.68 -20.34
N GLY A 308 21.58 6.40 -20.00
CA GLY A 308 21.45 5.90 -18.63
C GLY A 308 22.78 5.64 -17.91
N HIS A 309 22.92 6.15 -16.67
CA HIS A 309 24.08 5.84 -15.81
C HIS A 309 23.69 4.92 -14.66
N VAL A 310 24.44 3.81 -14.49
CA VAL A 310 24.17 2.79 -13.47
C VAL A 310 25.41 2.48 -12.64
N ALA A 311 25.27 2.56 -11.31
CA ALA A 311 26.21 2.00 -10.35
C ALA A 311 25.62 0.72 -9.72
N TYR A 312 26.32 -0.42 -9.79
CA TYR A 312 25.87 -1.68 -9.21
C TYR A 312 27.06 -2.61 -8.88
N PRO A 313 27.10 -3.23 -7.67
CA PRO A 313 26.22 -2.97 -6.54
C PRO A 313 26.64 -1.70 -5.78
N VAL A 314 25.67 -0.95 -5.27
CA VAL A 314 25.91 0.08 -4.24
C VAL A 314 25.54 -0.46 -2.86
N SER A 315 26.02 0.21 -1.81
CA SER A 315 25.82 -0.23 -0.43
C SER A 315 25.38 0.92 0.47
N LEU A 316 24.45 0.59 1.37
CA LEU A 316 24.00 1.42 2.49
C LEU A 316 24.55 0.84 3.81
N PRO A 317 24.51 1.60 4.93
CA PRO A 317 24.81 1.06 6.25
C PRO A 317 24.00 -0.22 6.53
N PRO A 318 24.61 -1.27 7.12
CA PRO A 318 23.92 -2.54 7.36
C PRO A 318 22.76 -2.37 8.33
N LEU A 319 21.77 -3.27 8.24
CA LEU A 319 20.55 -3.24 9.07
C LEU A 319 20.85 -3.12 10.58
N SER A 320 21.92 -3.74 11.06
CA SER A 320 22.37 -3.66 12.46
C SER A 320 22.65 -2.24 12.94
N ASN A 321 23.00 -1.32 12.04
CA ASN A 321 23.27 0.07 12.41
C ASN A 321 21.98 0.83 12.78
N PHE A 322 20.81 0.33 12.37
CA PHE A 322 19.52 0.91 12.75
C PHE A 322 19.03 0.46 14.13
N ASP A 323 19.75 -0.46 14.79
CA ASP A 323 19.39 -0.95 16.12
C ASP A 323 19.92 -0.03 17.22
N ARG A 324 19.10 0.15 18.27
CA ARG A 324 19.52 0.81 19.52
C ARG A 324 18.87 0.10 20.70
N ASN A 325 19.68 -0.30 21.69
CA ASN A 325 19.23 -1.08 22.85
C ASN A 325 18.62 -2.45 22.47
N GLY A 326 19.21 -3.15 21.50
CA GLY A 326 18.78 -4.49 21.10
C GLY A 326 17.43 -4.56 20.36
N SER A 327 16.93 -3.43 19.87
CA SER A 327 15.72 -3.35 19.07
C SER A 327 15.90 -2.36 17.92
N MET A 328 15.28 -2.66 16.78
CA MET A 328 15.27 -1.79 15.62
C MET A 328 14.54 -0.49 15.98
N THR A 329 15.24 0.64 15.89
CA THR A 329 14.71 1.95 16.31
C THR A 329 13.41 2.30 15.59
N LEU A 330 13.28 1.90 14.32
CA LEU A 330 12.04 2.07 13.56
C LEU A 330 10.87 1.29 14.15
N VAL A 331 11.05 0.00 14.48
CA VAL A 331 9.98 -0.79 15.10
C VAL A 331 9.55 -0.15 16.41
N ARG A 332 10.50 0.28 17.25
CA ARG A 332 10.17 0.96 18.51
C ARG A 332 9.41 2.28 18.29
N ALA A 333 9.80 3.07 17.28
CA ALA A 333 9.11 4.32 16.93
C ALA A 333 7.68 4.10 16.38
N ILE A 334 7.39 2.93 15.78
CA ILE A 334 6.09 2.59 15.18
C ILE A 334 5.19 1.78 16.11
N SER A 335 5.74 0.90 16.94
CA SER A 335 4.99 -0.03 17.79
C SER A 335 4.67 0.55 19.17
N LYS A 336 5.38 1.60 19.60
CA LYS A 336 5.14 2.31 20.86
C LYS A 336 4.71 3.77 20.71
N PRO A 337 3.80 4.14 19.78
CA PRO A 337 3.32 5.49 19.78
C PRO A 337 2.62 5.73 21.13
N CYS A 338 2.97 6.82 21.79
CA CYS A 338 2.37 7.19 23.06
C CYS A 338 0.86 7.33 22.82
N GLN A 339 0.06 6.43 23.39
CA GLN A 339 -1.41 6.38 23.20
C GLN A 339 -2.15 6.73 24.49
N ARG A 340 -1.48 7.42 25.42
CA ARG A 340 -2.03 7.77 26.74
C ARG A 340 -3.18 8.77 26.60
N ASP A 341 -4.23 8.60 27.41
CA ASP A 341 -5.39 9.50 27.43
C ASP A 341 -4.99 10.94 27.74
N LEU A 342 -5.47 11.88 26.92
CA LEU A 342 -5.17 13.31 26.99
C LEU A 342 -5.98 14.06 28.06
N ASP A 343 -6.71 13.37 28.93
CA ASP A 343 -7.54 13.99 29.97
C ASP A 343 -6.75 14.42 31.21
N GLN A 344 -5.43 14.25 31.22
CA GLN A 344 -4.56 14.89 32.21
C GLN A 344 -4.04 16.22 31.67
N GLU A 345 -4.64 17.33 32.15
CA GLU A 345 -4.32 18.74 31.85
C GLU A 345 -2.81 19.10 31.91
N LYS A 346 -1.96 18.24 32.49
CA LYS A 346 -0.51 18.45 32.60
C LYS A 346 0.31 18.22 31.33
N TYR A 347 -0.27 17.73 30.23
CA TYR A 347 0.52 17.30 29.05
C TYR A 347 0.18 18.03 27.75
N ALA A 348 -0.74 19.01 27.79
CA ALA A 348 -1.09 19.84 26.64
C ALA A 348 0.05 20.76 26.15
N GLU A 349 1.03 21.04 27.00
CA GLU A 349 2.12 22.01 26.73
C GLU A 349 3.41 21.39 26.15
N ALA A 350 3.51 20.07 26.02
CA ALA A 350 4.72 19.45 25.48
C ALA A 350 4.65 19.29 23.95
N ASP A 351 5.44 20.09 23.23
CA ASP A 351 5.79 19.92 21.81
C ASP A 351 6.64 18.65 21.64
N CYS A 352 6.02 17.48 21.72
CA CYS A 352 6.69 16.20 21.54
C CYS A 352 6.06 15.37 20.41
N PRO A 353 6.84 15.04 19.36
CA PRO A 353 6.37 14.21 18.24
C PRO A 353 5.81 12.83 18.62
N ALA A 354 6.28 12.22 19.72
CA ALA A 354 5.71 10.97 20.24
C ALA A 354 4.25 11.13 20.69
N TYR A 355 3.90 12.32 21.19
CA TYR A 355 2.56 12.67 21.66
C TYR A 355 1.70 13.25 20.53
N GLU A 356 2.29 13.73 19.43
CA GLU A 356 1.54 14.12 18.23
C GLU A 356 0.77 12.95 17.61
N ILE A 357 1.22 11.70 17.82
CA ILE A 357 0.46 10.51 17.43
C ILE A 357 -0.79 10.35 18.30
N ALA A 358 -0.66 10.42 19.64
CA ALA A 358 -1.81 10.40 20.57
C ALA A 358 -2.78 11.53 20.30
N LYS A 359 -2.28 12.77 20.13
CA LYS A 359 -3.06 13.96 19.82
C LYS A 359 -3.77 13.81 18.47
N GLY A 360 -3.07 13.33 17.44
CA GLY A 360 -3.63 13.05 16.13
C GLY A 360 -4.76 12.02 16.22
N THR A 361 -4.52 10.88 16.88
CA THR A 361 -5.51 9.80 16.99
C THR A 361 -6.71 10.25 17.80
N THR A 362 -6.52 10.96 18.92
CA THR A 362 -7.60 11.50 19.73
C THR A 362 -8.41 12.54 18.95
N ARG A 363 -7.74 13.44 18.22
CA ARG A 363 -8.40 14.44 17.35
C ARG A 363 -9.23 13.74 16.28
N TYR A 364 -8.68 12.70 15.66
CA TYR A 364 -9.39 11.89 14.68
C TYR A 364 -10.63 11.21 15.30
N LEU A 365 -10.48 10.54 16.45
CA LEU A 365 -11.58 9.83 17.11
C LEU A 365 -12.69 10.77 17.58
N ARG A 366 -12.34 11.97 18.05
CA ARG A 366 -13.33 13.00 18.38
C ARG A 366 -14.06 13.49 17.13
N ALA A 367 -13.38 13.59 15.98
CA ALA A 367 -13.98 13.96 14.69
C ALA A 367 -14.75 12.81 14.00
N ALA A 368 -14.52 11.56 14.40
CA ALA A 368 -15.16 10.38 13.82
C ALA A 368 -16.67 10.28 14.13
N ASN A 369 -17.18 11.10 15.06
CA ASN A 369 -18.58 11.16 15.47
C ASN A 369 -19.14 9.81 15.95
N VAL A 370 -18.33 9.04 16.69
CA VAL A 370 -18.73 7.78 17.32
C VAL A 370 -18.74 7.96 18.84
N ASP A 371 -19.87 7.76 19.51
CA ASP A 371 -19.99 7.99 20.95
C ASP A 371 -19.28 6.93 21.81
N SER A 372 -19.20 5.69 21.30
CA SER A 372 -18.60 4.58 22.04
C SER A 372 -17.08 4.64 22.15
N VAL A 373 -16.40 5.49 21.37
CA VAL A 373 -14.93 5.54 21.29
C VAL A 373 -14.46 6.96 21.04
N LYS A 374 -13.79 7.58 22.02
CA LYS A 374 -13.17 8.91 21.89
C LYS A 374 -11.65 8.90 22.12
N SER A 375 -11.12 7.76 22.55
CA SER A 375 -9.70 7.55 22.89
C SER A 375 -9.20 6.16 22.47
N VAL A 376 -7.89 5.95 22.51
CA VAL A 376 -7.31 4.61 22.31
C VAL A 376 -7.64 3.68 23.48
N ALA A 377 -7.75 4.19 24.70
CA ALA A 377 -8.20 3.42 25.85
C ALA A 377 -9.63 2.86 25.63
N ASP A 378 -10.53 3.65 25.03
CA ASP A 378 -11.86 3.19 24.65
C ASP A 378 -11.80 2.08 23.60
N ILE A 379 -10.91 2.17 22.60
CA ILE A 379 -10.70 1.10 21.62
C ILE A 379 -10.27 -0.19 22.32
N VAL A 380 -9.28 -0.12 23.21
CA VAL A 380 -8.78 -1.29 23.95
C VAL A 380 -9.89 -1.91 24.81
N LYS A 381 -10.67 -1.08 25.49
CA LYS A 381 -11.83 -1.52 26.28
C LYS A 381 -12.90 -2.16 25.40
N PHE A 382 -13.23 -1.55 24.27
CA PHE A 382 -14.18 -2.07 23.29
C PHE A 382 -13.74 -3.44 22.78
N ASN A 383 -12.49 -3.57 22.33
CA ASN A 383 -11.94 -4.81 21.79
C ASN A 383 -11.99 -5.96 22.81
N ARG A 384 -11.80 -5.68 24.11
CA ARG A 384 -11.97 -6.68 25.19
C ARG A 384 -13.41 -7.14 25.32
N GLY A 385 -14.38 -6.23 25.20
CA GLY A 385 -15.81 -6.57 25.20
C GLY A 385 -16.26 -7.36 23.96
N TRP A 386 -15.52 -7.23 22.86
CA TRP A 386 -15.78 -7.89 21.57
C TRP A 386 -14.69 -8.90 21.18
N SER A 387 -14.06 -9.55 22.18
CA SER A 387 -12.86 -10.35 21.97
C SER A 387 -13.01 -11.48 20.95
N ALA A 388 -14.21 -12.06 20.82
CA ALA A 388 -14.50 -13.11 19.85
C ALA A 388 -14.35 -12.65 18.39
N CYS A 389 -14.45 -11.35 18.12
CA CYS A 389 -14.34 -10.77 16.77
C CYS A 389 -13.06 -9.95 16.62
N GLU A 390 -12.76 -9.12 17.62
CA GLU A 390 -11.66 -8.14 17.56
C GLU A 390 -10.31 -8.76 17.96
N LEU A 391 -10.26 -9.91 18.62
CA LEU A 391 -9.02 -10.53 19.11
C LEU A 391 -8.84 -11.94 18.54
N PRO A 392 -8.64 -12.09 17.22
CA PRO A 392 -8.58 -13.40 16.57
C PRO A 392 -7.45 -14.30 17.10
N ASN A 393 -6.38 -13.70 17.63
CA ASN A 393 -5.27 -14.42 18.29
C ASN A 393 -5.16 -14.06 19.78
N GLY A 394 -6.31 -13.77 20.40
CA GLY A 394 -6.40 -13.43 21.81
C GLY A 394 -5.72 -12.09 22.16
N PRO A 395 -5.23 -11.93 23.40
CA PRO A 395 -4.70 -10.65 23.88
C PRO A 395 -3.54 -10.09 23.05
N ALA A 396 -2.76 -10.95 22.38
CA ALA A 396 -1.65 -10.54 21.53
C ALA A 396 -2.10 -9.61 20.38
N SER A 397 -3.30 -9.82 19.84
CA SER A 397 -3.86 -9.05 18.70
C SER A 397 -4.06 -7.56 18.97
N GLN A 398 -3.91 -7.10 20.21
CA GLN A 398 -3.91 -5.67 20.55
C GLN A 398 -2.77 -5.24 21.49
N ALA A 399 -1.71 -6.06 21.60
CA ALA A 399 -0.64 -5.85 22.57
C ALA A 399 0.07 -4.49 22.39
N TRP A 400 0.17 -3.99 21.16
CA TRP A 400 0.83 -2.71 20.89
C TRP A 400 0.00 -1.52 21.35
N LEU A 401 -1.33 -1.59 21.22
CA LEU A 401 -2.21 -0.57 21.80
C LEU A 401 -2.09 -0.52 23.34
N VAL A 402 -2.04 -1.70 23.96
CA VAL A 402 -1.89 -1.84 25.41
C VAL A 402 -0.51 -1.34 25.88
N ASP A 403 0.57 -1.68 25.16
CA ASP A 403 1.93 -1.20 25.47
C ASP A 403 2.04 0.33 25.29
N GLY A 404 1.47 0.89 24.22
CA GLY A 404 1.45 2.34 23.98
C GLY A 404 0.69 3.14 25.04
N LEU A 405 -0.30 2.52 25.71
CA LEU A 405 -1.05 3.10 26.83
C LEU A 405 -0.26 3.06 28.14
N HIS A 406 0.40 1.93 28.44
CA HIS A 406 1.01 1.68 29.74
C HIS A 406 2.51 2.01 29.82
N ASN A 407 3.23 1.88 28.71
CA ASN A 407 4.68 2.05 28.61
C ASN A 407 5.09 2.99 27.45
N PRO A 408 4.53 4.21 27.38
CA PRO A 408 4.91 5.14 26.32
C PRO A 408 6.40 5.55 26.44
N PRO A 409 7.12 5.74 25.32
CA PRO A 409 8.48 6.25 25.35
C PRO A 409 8.50 7.69 25.86
N SER A 410 9.59 8.10 26.54
CA SER A 410 9.78 9.53 26.86
C SER A 410 10.05 10.34 25.60
N LYS A 411 9.81 11.65 25.64
CA LYS A 411 10.18 12.57 24.57
C LYS A 411 11.64 12.41 24.16
N GLU A 412 12.53 12.38 25.14
CA GLU A 412 13.97 12.28 24.92
C GLU A 412 14.37 10.93 24.31
N GLU A 413 13.70 9.85 24.69
CA GLU A 413 13.93 8.54 24.08
C GLU A 413 13.48 8.52 22.61
N PHE A 414 12.28 9.04 22.33
CA PHE A 414 11.75 9.14 20.98
C PHE A 414 12.63 10.02 20.09
N ASP A 415 12.99 11.21 20.56
CA ASP A 415 13.83 12.15 19.80
C ASP A 415 15.21 11.54 19.49
N ARG A 416 15.80 10.80 20.45
CA ARG A 416 17.04 10.05 20.21
C ARG A 416 16.89 8.94 19.19
N ASP A 417 15.77 8.23 19.19
CA ASP A 417 15.49 7.18 18.20
C ASP A 417 15.35 7.76 16.81
N VAL A 418 14.58 8.83 16.66
CA VAL A 418 14.40 9.53 15.39
C VAL A 418 15.72 10.10 14.90
N ALA A 419 16.51 10.74 15.76
CA ALA A 419 17.81 11.29 15.40
C ALA A 419 18.78 10.21 14.96
N HIS A 420 18.89 9.10 15.72
CA HIS A 420 19.75 7.97 15.35
C HIS A 420 19.34 7.37 14.01
N PHE A 421 18.05 7.09 13.86
CA PHE A 421 17.50 6.51 12.67
C PHE A 421 17.72 7.41 11.43
N ARG A 422 17.51 8.73 11.54
CA ARG A 422 17.73 9.67 10.44
C ARG A 422 19.21 9.80 10.11
N ARG A 423 20.09 9.88 11.12
CA ARG A 423 21.53 9.89 10.90
C ARG A 423 21.98 8.68 10.08
N VAL A 424 21.54 7.47 10.45
CA VAL A 424 21.93 6.24 9.75
C VAL A 424 21.27 6.09 8.37
N GLY A 425 19.98 6.36 8.25
CA GLY A 425 19.23 6.15 6.99
C GLY A 425 19.38 7.27 5.96
N ARG A 426 19.50 8.52 6.42
CA ARG A 426 19.62 9.71 5.58
C ARG A 426 21.07 10.15 5.46
N ASP A 427 21.65 10.66 6.56
CA ASP A 427 22.90 11.42 6.52
C ASP A 427 24.11 10.53 6.16
N GLU A 428 24.29 9.42 6.86
CA GLU A 428 25.33 8.40 6.63
C GLU A 428 24.91 7.36 5.58
N GLY A 429 23.63 7.37 5.20
CA GLY A 429 23.00 6.40 4.31
C GLY A 429 22.85 6.93 2.90
N ILE A 430 21.62 7.29 2.55
CA ILE A 430 21.24 7.62 1.16
C ILE A 430 21.91 8.92 0.69
N ASP A 431 22.02 9.96 1.52
CA ASP A 431 22.64 11.24 1.11
C ASP A 431 24.15 11.09 0.88
N GLU A 432 24.85 10.38 1.76
CA GLU A 432 26.27 10.09 1.59
C GLU A 432 26.50 9.19 0.37
N LEU A 433 25.64 8.19 0.14
CA LEU A 433 25.70 7.36 -1.06
C LEU A 433 25.55 8.19 -2.35
N PHE A 434 24.56 9.09 -2.39
CA PHE A 434 24.34 9.98 -3.54
C PHE A 434 25.53 10.88 -3.81
N LYS A 435 26.19 11.39 -2.77
CA LYS A 435 27.41 12.20 -2.92
C LYS A 435 28.59 11.37 -3.41
N ARG A 436 28.89 10.27 -2.72
CA ARG A 436 30.08 9.43 -2.96
C ARG A 436 30.08 8.83 -4.37
N GLU A 437 28.94 8.31 -4.80
CA GLU A 437 28.79 7.63 -6.09
C GLU A 437 28.25 8.56 -7.19
N ASN A 438 28.03 9.85 -6.88
CA ASN A 438 27.40 10.83 -7.78
C ASN A 438 26.06 10.33 -8.36
N LEU A 439 25.14 9.92 -7.49
CA LEU A 439 23.83 9.38 -7.87
C LEU A 439 22.70 10.36 -7.58
N ASN A 440 21.57 10.20 -8.27
CA ASN A 440 20.34 10.95 -8.00
C ASN A 440 19.11 10.05 -7.78
N LEU A 441 19.26 8.74 -7.99
CA LEU A 441 18.27 7.72 -7.69
C LEU A 441 18.93 6.49 -7.06
N LEU A 442 18.23 5.87 -6.12
CA LEU A 442 18.57 4.56 -5.54
C LEU A 442 17.46 3.56 -5.87
N ALA A 443 17.82 2.46 -6.53
CA ALA A 443 16.94 1.36 -6.87
C ALA A 443 17.19 0.15 -5.97
N PHE A 444 16.11 -0.57 -5.63
CA PHE A 444 16.15 -1.72 -4.72
C PHE A 444 15.00 -2.69 -5.01
N SER A 445 15.15 -3.96 -4.64
CA SER A 445 14.06 -4.94 -4.70
C SER A 445 12.95 -4.57 -3.72
N THR A 446 11.67 -4.66 -4.12
CA THR A 446 10.56 -4.40 -3.19
C THR A 446 10.43 -5.44 -2.09
N ASP A 447 11.02 -6.63 -2.21
CA ASP A 447 11.14 -7.61 -1.13
C ASP A 447 12.31 -7.28 -0.19
N SER A 448 12.29 -6.06 0.37
CA SER A 448 13.38 -5.51 1.17
C SER A 448 12.86 -4.57 2.26
N LEU A 449 13.59 -4.40 3.37
CA LEU A 449 13.26 -3.37 4.36
C LEU A 449 13.62 -1.94 3.93
N VAL A 450 14.27 -1.73 2.78
CA VAL A 450 14.72 -0.39 2.33
C VAL A 450 13.59 0.63 2.29
N PHE A 451 12.38 0.25 1.88
CA PHE A 451 11.23 1.16 1.85
C PHE A 451 10.86 1.69 3.25
N ASN A 452 11.05 0.89 4.31
CA ASN A 452 10.73 1.26 5.68
C ASN A 452 11.71 2.34 6.14
N PHE A 453 12.99 2.09 5.86
CA PHE A 453 14.08 3.00 6.21
C PHE A 453 14.01 4.31 5.44
N ALA A 454 13.82 4.25 4.13
CA ALA A 454 13.71 5.45 3.32
C ALA A 454 12.50 6.32 3.72
N SER A 455 11.38 5.69 4.09
CA SER A 455 10.15 6.41 4.43
C SER A 455 10.32 7.17 5.73
N ALA A 456 10.83 6.50 6.77
CA ALA A 456 11.13 7.15 8.04
C ALA A 456 12.33 8.11 7.95
N ALA A 457 13.20 7.94 6.95
CA ALA A 457 14.29 8.86 6.66
C ALA A 457 13.79 10.09 5.88
N GLY A 458 12.49 10.18 5.59
CA GLY A 458 11.84 11.35 5.03
C GLY A 458 11.95 11.46 3.51
N TYR A 459 12.28 10.38 2.80
CA TYR A 459 12.37 10.40 1.34
C TYR A 459 11.03 10.07 0.68
N PRO A 460 10.79 10.58 -0.54
CA PRO A 460 9.79 10.00 -1.44
C PRO A 460 10.23 8.59 -1.88
N ILE A 461 9.26 7.71 -2.12
CA ILE A 461 9.50 6.32 -2.54
C ILE A 461 8.49 5.96 -3.61
N ALA A 462 8.94 5.31 -4.68
CA ALA A 462 8.05 4.75 -5.70
C ALA A 462 8.38 3.28 -5.93
N SER A 463 7.45 2.56 -6.56
CA SER A 463 7.74 1.23 -7.09
C SER A 463 7.02 0.96 -8.40
N MET A 464 7.62 0.08 -9.18
CA MET A 464 7.15 -0.37 -10.48
C MET A 464 7.15 -1.91 -10.55
N PRO A 465 6.14 -2.52 -11.19
CA PRO A 465 6.06 -3.97 -11.30
C PRO A 465 7.10 -4.50 -12.30
N MET A 466 7.86 -5.53 -11.92
CA MET A 466 8.87 -6.15 -12.77
C MET A 466 8.39 -7.45 -13.43
N GLY A 467 7.51 -8.19 -12.76
CA GLY A 467 7.01 -9.47 -13.29
C GLY A 467 6.32 -10.32 -12.24
N LEU A 468 6.14 -11.60 -12.60
CA LEU A 468 5.55 -12.62 -11.72
C LEU A 468 6.59 -13.68 -11.36
N LEU A 469 6.60 -14.10 -10.10
CA LEU A 469 7.38 -15.23 -9.62
C LEU A 469 6.96 -16.51 -10.32
N LYS A 470 7.94 -17.28 -10.79
CA LYS A 470 7.71 -18.55 -11.48
C LYS A 470 7.12 -19.61 -10.56
N CYS A 471 7.43 -19.57 -9.26
CA CYS A 471 7.02 -20.58 -8.29
C CYS A 471 5.53 -20.54 -7.95
N ASN A 472 4.91 -19.34 -7.90
CA ASN A 472 3.54 -19.20 -7.42
C ASN A 472 2.72 -18.10 -8.14
N GLY A 473 3.29 -17.41 -9.14
CA GLY A 473 2.61 -16.33 -9.87
C GLY A 473 2.47 -15.02 -9.08
N ARG A 474 3.10 -14.88 -7.91
CA ARG A 474 3.13 -13.62 -7.14
C ARG A 474 3.82 -12.52 -7.93
N PRO A 475 3.29 -11.29 -8.00
CA PRO A 475 4.06 -10.20 -8.58
C PRO A 475 5.19 -9.71 -7.65
N PHE A 476 6.28 -9.26 -8.26
CA PHE A 476 7.43 -8.64 -7.61
C PHE A 476 7.85 -7.39 -8.40
N GLY A 477 8.59 -6.48 -7.77
CA GLY A 477 8.86 -5.16 -8.33
C GLY A 477 10.20 -4.54 -7.96
N LEU A 478 10.43 -3.37 -8.55
CA LEU A 478 11.58 -2.51 -8.30
C LEU A 478 11.09 -1.26 -7.56
N GLY A 479 11.70 -0.97 -6.42
CA GLY A 479 11.53 0.30 -5.71
C GLY A 479 12.59 1.31 -6.13
N ILE A 480 12.23 2.60 -6.11
CA ILE A 480 13.17 3.71 -6.31
C ILE A 480 12.99 4.79 -5.22
N ILE A 481 14.10 5.43 -4.87
CA ILE A 481 14.18 6.57 -3.94
C ILE A 481 14.92 7.71 -4.64
N ALA A 482 14.42 8.93 -4.47
CA ALA A 482 15.08 10.17 -4.85
C ALA A 482 15.26 11.06 -3.62
N GLN A 483 16.02 12.15 -3.77
CA GLN A 483 16.05 13.21 -2.75
C GLN A 483 14.64 13.81 -2.55
N THR A 484 14.39 14.34 -1.36
CA THR A 484 13.20 15.13 -1.02
C THR A 484 12.93 16.20 -2.08
N GLY A 485 11.71 16.25 -2.60
CA GLY A 485 11.28 17.19 -3.64
C GLY A 485 11.76 16.85 -5.06
N ARG A 486 12.30 15.63 -5.29
CA ARG A 486 12.76 15.15 -6.60
C ARG A 486 11.88 14.06 -7.22
N GLU A 487 10.57 14.15 -7.02
CA GLU A 487 9.59 13.27 -7.67
C GLU A 487 9.63 13.38 -9.20
N ASP A 488 10.12 14.50 -9.74
CA ASP A 488 10.40 14.68 -11.18
C ASP A 488 11.28 13.56 -11.74
N LEU A 489 12.40 13.27 -11.06
CA LEU A 489 13.32 12.20 -11.46
C LEU A 489 12.69 10.81 -11.33
N MET A 490 11.80 10.64 -10.35
CA MET A 490 11.12 9.37 -10.12
C MET A 490 10.10 9.09 -11.22
N PHE A 491 9.31 10.09 -11.63
CA PHE A 491 8.38 9.96 -12.75
C PHE A 491 9.10 9.75 -14.08
N GLN A 492 10.21 10.44 -14.30
CA GLN A 492 11.09 10.19 -15.44
C GLN A 492 11.57 8.73 -15.48
N CYS A 493 12.12 8.25 -14.36
CA CYS A 493 12.62 6.87 -14.25
C CYS A 493 11.50 5.84 -14.47
N MET A 494 10.34 6.03 -13.86
CA MET A 494 9.20 5.14 -14.01
C MET A 494 8.68 5.14 -15.46
N SER A 495 8.64 6.29 -16.11
CA SER A 495 8.23 6.41 -17.52
C SER A 495 9.18 5.69 -18.46
N ALA A 496 10.50 5.86 -18.27
CA ALA A 496 11.51 5.14 -19.05
C ALA A 496 11.46 3.62 -18.80
N PHE A 497 11.24 3.21 -17.55
CA PHE A 497 11.05 1.81 -17.18
C PHE A 497 9.80 1.20 -17.83
N GLU A 498 8.67 1.91 -17.80
CA GLU A 498 7.41 1.48 -18.40
C GLU A 498 7.52 1.29 -19.91
N ASP A 499 8.28 2.16 -20.60
CA ASP A 499 8.50 2.08 -22.04
C ASP A 499 9.40 0.90 -22.44
N MET A 500 10.45 0.61 -21.66
CA MET A 500 11.37 -0.48 -21.95
C MET A 500 10.87 -1.86 -21.48
N SER A 501 9.89 -1.91 -20.58
CA SER A 501 9.42 -3.15 -19.96
C SER A 501 8.23 -3.78 -20.70
N PRO A 502 8.06 -5.12 -20.65
CA PRO A 502 6.84 -5.73 -21.16
C PRO A 502 5.59 -5.16 -20.47
N ALA A 503 4.49 -5.08 -21.21
CA ALA A 503 3.22 -4.62 -20.65
C ALA A 503 2.85 -5.39 -19.37
N ARG A 504 2.36 -4.66 -18.37
CA ARG A 504 1.87 -5.18 -17.08
C ARG A 504 1.00 -6.42 -17.27
N ILE A 505 1.29 -7.49 -16.54
CA ILE A 505 0.55 -8.76 -16.64
C ILE A 505 -0.64 -8.74 -15.68
N SER A 506 -1.86 -8.72 -16.21
CA SER A 506 -3.08 -8.82 -15.39
C SER A 506 -3.20 -10.21 -14.73
N ALA A 507 -3.86 -10.27 -13.58
CA ALA A 507 -4.04 -11.52 -12.82
C ALA A 507 -4.74 -12.64 -13.60
N VAL A 508 -5.53 -12.31 -14.62
CA VAL A 508 -6.19 -13.29 -15.51
C VAL A 508 -5.18 -13.93 -16.47
N LYS A 509 -4.32 -13.12 -17.11
CA LYS A 509 -3.26 -13.62 -18.00
C LYS A 509 -2.19 -14.38 -17.22
N GLY A 510 -1.85 -13.91 -16.01
CA GLY A 510 -0.91 -14.57 -15.11
C GLY A 510 -1.28 -16.02 -14.82
N ARG A 511 -2.55 -16.29 -14.45
CA ARG A 511 -3.04 -17.65 -14.16
C ARG A 511 -2.99 -18.60 -15.36
N VAL A 512 -3.26 -18.11 -16.57
CA VAL A 512 -3.19 -18.93 -17.79
C VAL A 512 -1.73 -19.37 -18.06
N LEU A 513 -0.76 -18.47 -17.83
CA LEU A 513 0.66 -18.77 -17.98
C LEU A 513 1.18 -19.75 -16.91
N THR A 514 0.74 -19.63 -15.66
CA THR A 514 1.16 -20.54 -14.57
C THR A 514 0.53 -21.92 -14.70
N LEU A 515 -0.76 -22.02 -15.06
CA LEU A 515 -1.44 -23.30 -15.31
C LEU A 515 -0.86 -24.01 -16.53
N GLY A 516 -0.46 -23.28 -17.57
CA GLY A 516 0.25 -23.84 -18.73
C GLY A 516 1.62 -24.43 -18.36
N ALA A 517 2.39 -23.75 -17.50
CA ALA A 517 3.67 -24.25 -17.01
C ALA A 517 3.52 -25.48 -16.08
N LEU A 518 2.51 -25.49 -15.22
CA LEU A 518 2.19 -26.64 -14.34
C LEU A 518 1.66 -27.85 -15.13
N ALA A 519 0.89 -27.62 -16.21
CA ALA A 519 0.38 -28.68 -17.07
C ALA A 519 1.46 -29.39 -17.92
N THR A 520 2.65 -28.79 -18.06
CA THR A 520 3.79 -29.41 -18.77
C THR A 520 4.64 -30.36 -17.92
N LYS A 521 4.33 -30.52 -16.62
CA LYS A 521 4.88 -31.61 -15.79
C LYS A 521 3.89 -32.79 -15.76
N SER A 522 4.12 -33.79 -16.63
CA SER A 522 3.39 -35.05 -16.74
C SER A 522 3.86 -36.10 -15.67
N PRO A 523 3.28 -37.31 -15.53
CA PRO A 523 2.40 -37.70 -14.44
C PRO A 523 2.97 -38.90 -13.65
N SER A 524 3.48 -38.69 -12.43
CA SER A 524 3.86 -39.84 -11.61
C SER A 524 3.86 -39.52 -10.13
N SER A 525 2.70 -39.70 -9.49
CA SER A 525 2.49 -40.31 -8.17
C SER A 525 1.17 -39.80 -7.59
N ARG A 526 0.08 -40.51 -7.87
CA ARG A 526 -1.09 -40.43 -6.99
C ARG A 526 -0.80 -41.31 -5.78
N PRO A 527 -0.77 -40.81 -4.53
CA PRO A 527 -0.89 -41.69 -3.38
C PRO A 527 -2.29 -42.29 -3.41
N LYS A 528 -2.35 -43.62 -3.31
CA LYS A 528 -3.59 -44.39 -3.23
C LYS A 528 -4.45 -43.90 -2.06
N LEU A 529 -5.72 -43.61 -2.33
CA LEU A 529 -6.76 -43.60 -1.30
C LEU A 529 -6.74 -44.97 -0.60
N MET A 530 -6.26 -45.02 0.65
CA MET A 530 -6.56 -46.13 1.55
C MET A 530 -7.85 -45.79 2.29
N ILE A 531 -8.96 -46.34 1.80
CA ILE A 531 -10.22 -46.40 2.53
C ILE A 531 -10.05 -47.43 3.65
N SER A 532 -9.79 -46.97 4.86
CA SER A 532 -9.95 -47.75 6.09
C SER A 532 -11.37 -47.54 6.61
N ALA A 533 -12.26 -48.47 6.28
CA ALA A 533 -13.59 -48.54 6.87
C ALA A 533 -13.48 -49.13 8.28
N THR A 534 -13.78 -48.32 9.30
CA THR A 534 -14.08 -48.84 10.64
C THR A 534 -15.52 -48.52 10.97
N LYS A 535 -16.38 -49.53 10.83
CA LYS A 535 -17.75 -49.56 11.38
C LYS A 535 -17.65 -49.52 12.90
N ALA A 536 -18.31 -48.55 13.54
CA ALA A 536 -18.79 -48.69 14.92
C ALA A 536 -20.18 -48.04 14.99
N GLY A 537 -21.17 -48.87 15.29
CA GLY A 537 -22.59 -48.51 15.28
C GLY A 537 -22.98 -47.64 16.47
N LEU A 538 -23.89 -46.71 16.21
CA LEU A 538 -24.64 -45.98 17.23
C LEU A 538 -25.90 -46.78 17.57
N SER A 539 -25.95 -47.32 18.79
CA SER A 539 -27.17 -47.69 19.48
C SER A 539 -27.56 -46.53 20.42
N ALA A 540 -28.75 -45.96 20.22
CA ALA A 540 -29.40 -45.11 21.21
C ALA A 540 -29.84 -45.96 22.42
N PRO A 541 -30.03 -45.34 23.59
CA PRO A 541 -31.43 -45.22 24.03
C PRO A 541 -31.76 -43.97 24.87
N GLY A 542 -33.05 -43.61 24.84
CA GLY A 542 -33.86 -43.33 26.04
C GLY A 542 -33.82 -41.93 26.60
#